data_AF-A0A5N4DWZ5-F1
#
_entry.id   AF-A0A5N4DWZ5-F1
#
_cell.length_a   1.000
_cell.length_b   1.000
_cell.length_c   1.000
_cell.angle_alpha   90.00
_cell.angle_beta   90.00
_cell.angle_gamma   90.00
#
_symmetry.space_group_name_H-M   'P 1'
#
loop_
_entity.id
_entity.type
_entity.pdbx_description
1 polymer ?
#
loop_
_entity_poly.entity_id
_entity_poly.type
_entity_poly.pdbx_seq_one_letter_code
_entity_poly.pdbx_strand_id
1 'polypeptide(L)'
;MDVLKVFIGSPHGLNLRNVLWHGFAAPQELPPKYCAMMVLLTAGLGQLLQGHLRQTGRTLAHRPFVTLTNLEDLIVFPGKYHIAHSPLNVTHEVLAVLEEVMRKSAFVLKPMVPCWEAALVKFKSHRFADCAILLLTQLEAGLRKVFATVNACPSRLLTAEVRALVAGVC
;
A
#
# COMPACT_ATOMS: atom_id res chain seq x y z
N MET A 1 -0.49 26.96 -9.74
CA MET A 1 -0.48 25.49 -9.59
C MET A 1 -1.90 25.07 -9.22
N ASP A 2 -2.48 24.08 -9.91
CA ASP A 2 -3.85 23.62 -9.64
C ASP A 2 -3.86 22.68 -8.43
N VAL A 3 -4.58 23.07 -7.36
CA VAL A 3 -4.63 22.31 -6.08
C VAL A 3 -5.05 20.86 -6.33
N LEU A 4 -5.98 20.62 -7.25
CA LEU A 4 -6.42 19.27 -7.56
C LEU A 4 -5.29 18.40 -8.13
N LYS A 5 -4.42 18.98 -8.97
CA LYS A 5 -3.25 18.29 -9.55
C LYS A 5 -2.20 17.96 -8.51
N VAL A 6 -2.04 18.79 -7.47
CA VAL A 6 -1.10 18.53 -6.37
C VAL A 6 -1.55 17.34 -5.52
N PHE A 7 -2.85 17.19 -5.29
CA PHE A 7 -3.39 16.10 -4.47
C PHE A 7 -3.64 14.81 -5.26
N ILE A 8 -4.40 14.89 -6.36
CA ILE A 8 -4.90 13.74 -7.14
C ILE A 8 -4.63 13.97 -8.63
N GLY A 9 -3.40 14.39 -8.95
CA GLY A 9 -2.95 14.57 -10.32
C GLY A 9 -2.84 13.26 -11.11
N SER A 10 -2.31 13.37 -12.34
CA SER A 10 -2.08 12.21 -13.22
C SER A 10 -1.21 11.14 -12.53
N PRO A 11 -1.45 9.84 -12.78
CA PRO A 11 -0.58 8.75 -12.33
C PRO A 11 0.89 8.93 -12.72
N HIS A 12 1.17 9.62 -13.83
CA HIS A 12 2.54 9.89 -14.31
C HIS A 12 3.20 11.12 -13.68
N GLY A 13 2.48 11.85 -12.83
CA GLY A 13 2.96 13.08 -12.21
C GLY A 13 3.40 12.89 -10.76
N LEU A 14 4.16 13.87 -10.25
CA LEU A 14 4.39 14.01 -8.82
C LEU A 14 3.16 14.65 -8.16
N ASN A 15 2.43 13.87 -7.39
CA ASN A 15 1.28 14.31 -6.61
C ASN A 15 1.21 13.54 -5.28
N LEU A 16 0.48 14.07 -4.31
CA LEU A 16 0.40 13.50 -2.98
C LEU A 16 -0.13 12.06 -2.97
N ARG A 17 -1.14 11.76 -3.80
CA ARG A 17 -1.68 10.40 -3.95
C ARG A 17 -0.59 9.41 -4.35
N ASN A 18 0.26 9.75 -5.30
CA ASN A 18 1.36 8.90 -5.75
C ASN A 18 2.46 8.74 -4.69
N VAL A 19 2.85 9.84 -4.02
CA VAL A 19 3.84 9.81 -2.93
C VAL A 19 3.39 8.86 -1.81
N LEU A 20 2.11 8.94 -1.44
CA LEU A 20 1.50 8.07 -0.43
C LEU A 20 1.40 6.61 -0.89
N TRP A 21 0.89 6.37 -2.10
CA TRP A 21 0.68 5.03 -2.64
C TRP A 21 1.99 4.23 -2.73
N HIS A 22 3.08 4.88 -3.12
CA HIS A 22 4.39 4.25 -3.25
C HIS A 22 5.20 4.20 -1.94
N GLY A 23 4.61 4.62 -0.82
CA GLY A 23 5.23 4.54 0.50
C GLY A 23 6.44 5.48 0.67
N PHE A 24 6.46 6.62 -0.04
CA PHE A 24 7.55 7.60 0.09
C PHE A 24 7.40 8.51 1.32
N ALA A 25 6.19 8.67 1.85
CA ALA A 25 5.94 9.45 3.05
C ALA A 25 5.84 8.54 4.28
N ALA A 26 6.65 8.84 5.28
CA ALA A 26 6.58 8.22 6.59
C ALA A 26 5.40 8.77 7.42
N PRO A 27 4.94 8.00 8.43
CA PRO A 27 4.03 8.54 9.44
C PRO A 27 4.57 9.86 10.00
N GLN A 28 3.69 10.85 10.16
CA GLN A 28 3.99 12.20 10.68
C GLN A 28 4.68 13.18 9.72
N GLU A 29 5.19 12.74 8.56
CA GLU A 29 5.73 13.67 7.56
C GLU A 29 4.63 14.52 6.88
N LEU A 30 3.39 14.05 6.94
CA LEU A 30 2.24 14.73 6.38
C LEU A 30 1.35 15.33 7.47
N PRO A 31 1.10 16.66 7.40
CA PRO A 31 0.09 17.31 8.23
C PRO A 31 -1.28 16.62 8.11
N PRO A 32 -2.01 16.37 9.21
CA PRO A 32 -3.32 15.71 9.19
C PRO A 32 -4.35 16.37 8.26
N LYS A 33 -4.26 17.70 8.09
CA LYS A 33 -5.09 18.47 7.14
C LYS A 33 -4.96 18.00 5.68
N TYR A 34 -3.78 17.52 5.26
CA TYR A 34 -3.59 17.00 3.91
C TYR A 34 -4.18 15.61 3.75
N CYS A 35 -4.13 14.77 4.79
CA CYS A 35 -4.83 13.50 4.82
C CYS A 35 -6.35 13.70 4.76
N ALA A 36 -6.88 14.64 5.54
CA ALA A 36 -8.30 15.00 5.51
C ALA A 36 -8.73 15.51 4.13
N MET A 37 -7.92 16.39 3.53
CA MET A 37 -8.16 16.89 2.17
C MET A 37 -8.14 15.76 1.12
N MET A 38 -7.19 14.83 1.20
CA MET A 38 -7.14 13.65 0.32
C MET A 38 -8.44 12.83 0.40
N VAL A 39 -8.93 12.57 1.60
CA VAL A 39 -10.20 11.83 1.81
C VAL A 39 -11.38 12.59 1.22
N LEU A 40 -11.49 13.89 1.53
CA LEU A 40 -12.57 14.75 1.05
C LEU A 40 -12.58 14.83 -0.49
N LEU A 41 -11.43 15.09 -1.10
CA LEU A 41 -11.29 15.18 -2.55
C LEU A 41 -11.63 13.84 -3.22
N THR A 42 -11.15 12.72 -2.67
CA THR A 42 -11.44 11.39 -3.24
C THR A 42 -12.93 11.07 -3.20
N ALA A 43 -13.58 11.30 -2.05
CA ALA A 43 -15.02 11.07 -1.90
C ALA A 43 -15.86 12.03 -2.77
N GLY A 44 -15.51 13.32 -2.78
CA GLY A 44 -16.20 14.34 -3.56
C GLY A 44 -16.09 14.12 -5.07
N LEU A 45 -14.90 13.76 -5.56
CA LEU A 45 -14.71 13.38 -6.97
C LEU A 45 -15.55 12.16 -7.34
N GLY A 46 -15.67 11.17 -6.46
CA GLY A 46 -16.53 10.01 -6.66
C GLY A 46 -18.01 10.40 -6.84
N GLN A 47 -18.50 11.34 -6.02
CA GLN A 47 -19.87 11.85 -6.13
C GLN A 47 -20.10 12.62 -7.43
N LEU A 48 -19.16 13.50 -7.80
CA LEU A 48 -19.24 14.25 -9.06
C LEU A 48 -19.19 13.32 -10.27
N LEU A 49 -18.32 12.31 -10.25
CA LEU A 49 -18.23 11.30 -11.29
C LEU A 49 -19.55 10.56 -11.44
N GLN A 50 -20.18 10.15 -10.34
CA GLN A 50 -21.48 9.48 -10.37
C GLN A 50 -22.56 10.37 -11.00
N GLY A 51 -22.61 11.65 -10.65
CA GLY A 51 -23.53 12.62 -11.26
C GLY A 51 -23.29 12.78 -12.76
N HIS A 52 -22.03 12.91 -13.17
CA HIS A 52 -21.64 13.05 -14.56
C HIS A 52 -22.01 11.83 -15.42
N LEU A 53 -21.79 10.61 -14.91
CA LEU A 53 -22.15 9.38 -15.60
C LEU A 53 -23.67 9.27 -15.81
N ARG A 54 -24.47 9.67 -14.81
CA ARG A 54 -25.94 9.74 -14.92
C ARG A 54 -26.40 10.74 -15.97
N GLN A 55 -25.81 11.94 -15.98
CA GLN A 55 -26.19 13.00 -16.92
C GLN A 55 -25.82 12.68 -18.36
N THR A 56 -24.68 12.02 -18.58
CA THR A 56 -24.16 11.73 -19.92
C THR A 56 -24.57 10.36 -20.46
N GLY A 57 -25.23 9.53 -19.65
CA GLY A 57 -25.56 8.14 -19.99
C GLY A 57 -24.33 7.25 -20.20
N ARG A 58 -23.14 7.70 -19.79
CA ARG A 58 -21.89 6.94 -19.93
C ARG A 58 -21.75 5.93 -18.80
N THR A 59 -21.12 4.81 -19.09
CA THR A 59 -20.75 3.80 -18.10
C THR A 59 -19.27 3.85 -17.82
N LEU A 60 -18.89 3.67 -16.55
CA LEU A 60 -17.50 3.51 -16.17
C LEU A 60 -17.13 2.02 -16.33
N ALA A 61 -16.27 1.72 -17.30
CA ALA A 61 -15.74 0.38 -17.45
C ALA A 61 -14.80 0.08 -16.27
N HIS A 62 -15.25 -0.78 -15.35
CA HIS A 62 -14.41 -1.28 -14.29
C HIS A 62 -13.48 -2.36 -14.84
N ARG A 63 -12.18 -2.20 -14.61
CA ARG A 63 -11.23 -3.27 -14.89
C ARG A 63 -11.58 -4.45 -13.97
N PRO A 64 -11.63 -5.69 -14.49
CA PRO A 64 -11.83 -6.85 -13.64
C PRO A 64 -10.75 -6.90 -12.57
N PHE A 65 -11.13 -7.32 -11.36
CA PHE A 65 -10.14 -7.59 -10.33
C PHE A 65 -9.20 -8.69 -10.81
N VAL A 66 -7.92 -8.54 -10.50
CA VAL A 66 -6.95 -9.62 -10.74
C VAL A 66 -7.25 -10.74 -9.77
N THR A 67 -7.81 -11.83 -10.29
CA THR A 67 -7.89 -13.08 -9.55
C THR A 67 -6.51 -13.69 -9.55
N LEU A 68 -5.88 -13.77 -8.37
CA LEU A 68 -4.65 -14.51 -8.18
C LEU A 68 -5.01 -16.01 -8.10
N THR A 69 -5.16 -16.63 -9.27
CA THR A 69 -5.33 -18.08 -9.41
C THR A 69 -4.04 -18.75 -8.91
N ASN A 70 -4.15 -19.69 -7.97
CA ASN A 70 -3.04 -20.34 -7.21
C ASN A 70 -2.68 -19.71 -5.85
N LEU A 71 -3.60 -18.99 -5.21
CA LEU A 71 -3.41 -18.59 -3.80
C LEU A 71 -3.85 -19.65 -2.78
N GLU A 72 -4.42 -20.78 -3.21
CA GLU A 72 -4.83 -21.86 -2.29
C GLU A 72 -3.65 -22.38 -1.45
N ASP A 73 -2.45 -22.38 -2.04
CA ASP A 73 -1.20 -22.75 -1.37
C ASP A 73 -0.51 -21.59 -0.64
N LEU A 74 -0.93 -20.34 -0.90
CA LEU A 74 -0.39 -19.14 -0.28
C LEU A 74 -1.31 -18.69 0.85
N ILE A 75 -1.23 -19.38 1.99
CA ILE A 75 -1.91 -18.99 3.23
C ILE A 75 -1.20 -17.75 3.81
N VAL A 76 -1.39 -16.59 3.19
CA VAL A 76 -0.77 -15.32 3.64
C VAL A 76 -1.46 -14.78 4.90
N PHE A 77 -2.77 -15.03 5.04
CA PHE A 77 -3.53 -14.72 6.25
C PHE A 77 -4.40 -15.93 6.62
N PRO A 78 -4.49 -16.29 7.91
CA PRO A 78 -5.37 -17.37 8.35
C PRO A 78 -6.82 -16.94 8.10
N GLY A 79 -7.41 -17.45 7.01
CA GLY A 79 -8.77 -17.15 6.62
C GLY A 79 -9.80 -17.76 7.58
N LYS A 80 -11.00 -17.18 7.60
CA LYS A 80 -12.19 -17.66 8.34
C LYS A 80 -12.71 -19.04 7.92
N TYR A 81 -12.04 -19.73 6.99
CA TYR A 81 -12.40 -21.09 6.65
C TYR A 81 -11.63 -22.04 7.55
N HIS A 82 -12.35 -22.61 8.52
CA HIS A 82 -12.06 -23.93 9.05
C HIS A 82 -11.91 -24.91 7.87
N ILE A 83 -10.70 -25.06 7.34
CA ILE A 83 -10.32 -26.27 6.60
C ILE A 83 -9.41 -27.01 7.55
N ALA A 84 -9.86 -28.20 7.94
CA ALA A 84 -9.40 -29.00 9.06
C ALA A 84 -7.94 -29.52 8.96
N HIS A 85 -7.12 -28.98 8.06
CA HIS A 85 -5.73 -29.39 7.87
C HIS A 85 -4.85 -28.15 7.77
N SER A 86 -4.32 -27.74 8.93
CA SER A 86 -3.36 -26.67 9.16
C SER A 86 -3.92 -25.25 9.18
N PRO A 87 -4.52 -24.80 10.31
CA PRO A 87 -4.44 -23.38 10.61
C PRO A 87 -2.96 -23.06 10.74
N LEU A 88 -2.47 -22.03 10.07
CA LEU A 88 -1.23 -21.38 10.46
C LEU A 88 -1.45 -20.91 11.91
N ASN A 89 -1.12 -21.78 12.87
CA ASN A 89 -1.31 -21.52 14.28
C ASN A 89 -0.17 -20.56 14.65
N VAL A 90 -0.39 -19.28 14.36
CA VAL A 90 0.58 -18.24 14.66
C VAL A 90 0.63 -18.14 16.18
N THR A 91 1.54 -18.91 16.78
CA THR A 91 1.73 -18.90 18.22
C THR A 91 2.26 -17.53 18.66
N HIS A 92 2.12 -17.23 19.95
CA HIS A 92 2.73 -16.04 20.54
C HIS A 92 4.24 -15.97 20.27
N GLU A 93 4.91 -17.11 20.18
CA GLU A 93 6.33 -17.22 19.87
C GLU A 93 6.61 -16.78 18.43
N VAL A 94 5.82 -17.23 17.45
CA VAL A 94 5.97 -16.80 16.05
C VAL A 94 5.72 -15.30 15.92
N LEU A 95 4.71 -14.75 16.61
CA LEU A 95 4.47 -13.30 16.63
C LEU A 95 5.65 -12.52 17.21
N ALA A 96 6.24 -13.01 18.30
CA ALA A 96 7.41 -12.38 18.92
C ALA A 96 8.63 -12.41 17.98
N VAL A 97 8.84 -13.51 17.26
CA VAL A 97 9.89 -13.59 16.23
C VAL A 97 9.63 -12.61 15.10
N LEU A 98 8.38 -12.47 14.62
CA LEU A 98 8.03 -11.51 13.57
C LEU A 98 8.26 -10.06 14.00
N GLU A 99 7.93 -9.71 15.25
CA GLU A 99 8.22 -8.39 15.83
C GLU A 99 9.72 -8.10 15.84
N GLU A 100 10.50 -9.09 16.24
CA GLU A 100 11.95 -8.97 16.33
C GLU A 100 12.59 -8.84 14.93
N VAL A 101 12.16 -9.67 13.97
CA VAL A 101 12.59 -9.59 12.58
C VAL A 101 12.23 -8.24 11.99
N MET A 102 11.01 -7.74 12.22
CA MET A 102 10.59 -6.42 11.76
C MET A 102 11.52 -5.31 12.28
N ARG A 103 11.93 -5.36 13.56
CA ARG A 103 12.79 -4.34 14.18
C ARG A 103 14.24 -4.41 13.72
N LYS A 104 14.77 -5.62 13.48
CA LYS A 104 16.18 -5.85 13.13
C LYS A 104 16.45 -5.90 11.63
N SER A 105 15.42 -6.14 10.81
CA SER A 105 15.60 -6.38 9.39
C SER A 105 16.09 -5.15 8.64
N ALA A 106 17.14 -5.35 7.83
CA ALA A 106 17.58 -4.36 6.87
C ALA A 106 16.57 -4.11 5.73
N PHE A 107 15.51 -4.92 5.61
CA PHE A 107 14.41 -4.68 4.68
C PHE A 107 13.54 -3.48 5.09
N VAL A 108 13.33 -3.32 6.41
CA VAL A 108 12.45 -2.29 6.95
C VAL A 108 13.17 -0.93 6.93
N LEU A 109 12.46 0.11 6.47
CA LEU A 109 12.91 1.49 6.58
C LEU A 109 12.57 2.01 7.98
N LYS A 110 13.56 2.56 8.69
CA LYS A 110 13.37 3.07 10.06
C LYS A 110 12.19 4.04 10.19
N PRO A 111 11.98 5.01 9.27
CA PRO A 111 10.82 5.90 9.34
C PRO A 111 9.47 5.18 9.21
N MET A 112 9.43 4.01 8.58
CA MET A 112 8.19 3.27 8.32
C MET A 112 7.85 2.25 9.40
N VAL A 113 8.70 2.05 10.41
CA VAL A 113 8.44 1.11 11.53
C VAL A 113 7.03 1.28 12.13
N PRO A 114 6.47 2.49 12.33
CA PRO A 114 5.12 2.63 12.86
C PRO A 114 4.03 2.03 11.94
N CYS A 115 4.23 2.02 10.62
CA CYS A 115 3.31 1.34 9.69
C CYS A 115 3.35 -0.18 9.85
N TRP A 116 4.55 -0.75 10.08
CA TRP A 116 4.70 -2.18 10.34
C TRP A 116 4.10 -2.60 11.68
N GLU A 117 4.31 -1.80 12.74
CA GLU A 117 3.68 -2.02 14.04
C GLU A 117 2.14 -1.96 13.92
N ALA A 118 1.61 -0.97 13.19
CA ALA A 118 0.18 -0.88 12.92
C ALA A 118 -0.33 -2.10 12.14
N ALA A 119 0.40 -2.58 11.13
CA ALA A 119 0.03 -3.77 10.38
C ALA A 119 -0.05 -5.00 11.28
N LEU A 120 0.90 -5.18 12.20
CA LEU A 120 0.89 -6.27 13.16
C LEU A 120 -0.28 -6.18 14.14
N VAL A 121 -0.62 -4.98 14.62
CA VAL A 121 -1.83 -4.78 15.43
C VAL A 121 -3.09 -5.20 14.66
N LYS A 122 -3.21 -4.84 13.38
CA LYS A 122 -4.34 -5.27 12.54
C LYS A 122 -4.36 -6.78 12.33
N PHE A 123 -3.20 -7.41 12.16
CA PHE A 123 -3.08 -8.86 12.08
C PHE A 123 -3.61 -9.54 13.35
N LYS A 124 -3.11 -9.12 14.53
CA LYS A 124 -3.53 -9.64 15.84
C LYS A 124 -5.02 -9.46 16.12
N SER A 125 -5.63 -8.40 15.56
CA SER A 125 -7.07 -8.15 15.66
C SER A 125 -7.91 -8.82 14.56
N HIS A 126 -7.34 -9.74 13.77
CA HIS A 126 -8.00 -10.39 12.63
C HIS A 126 -8.53 -9.43 11.55
N ARG A 127 -7.98 -8.21 11.49
CA ARG A 127 -8.30 -7.19 10.48
C ARG A 127 -7.36 -7.32 9.29
N PHE A 128 -7.46 -8.43 8.58
CA PHE A 128 -6.49 -8.81 7.55
C PHE A 128 -6.47 -7.87 6.34
N ALA A 129 -7.61 -7.33 5.92
CA ALA A 129 -7.65 -6.35 4.84
C ALA A 129 -6.86 -5.07 5.19
N ASP A 130 -7.01 -4.60 6.43
CA ASP A 130 -6.27 -3.43 6.92
C ASP A 130 -4.78 -3.74 7.13
N CYS A 131 -4.44 -4.98 7.49
CA CYS A 131 -3.06 -5.44 7.56
C CYS A 131 -2.43 -5.43 6.16
N ALA A 132 -3.11 -6.03 5.17
CA ALA A 132 -2.64 -6.12 3.79
C ALA A 132 -2.42 -4.75 3.15
N ILE A 133 -3.37 -3.82 3.30
CA ILE A 133 -3.22 -2.48 2.70
C ILE A 133 -2.01 -1.72 3.28
N LEU A 134 -1.72 -1.90 4.57
CA LEU A 134 -0.52 -1.34 5.18
C LEU A 134 0.73 -2.01 4.61
N LEU A 135 0.78 -3.35 4.59
CA LEU A 135 1.95 -4.11 4.15
C LEU A 135 2.30 -3.95 2.66
N LEU A 136 1.32 -3.71 1.78
CA LEU A 136 1.59 -3.52 0.33
C LEU A 136 2.55 -2.35 0.08
N THR A 137 2.30 -1.21 0.71
CA THR A 137 3.19 -0.04 0.60
C THR A 137 4.57 -0.31 1.18
N GLN A 138 4.64 -1.12 2.24
CA GLN A 138 5.89 -1.48 2.91
C GLN A 138 6.73 -2.47 2.10
N LEU A 139 6.07 -3.43 1.46
CA LEU A 139 6.68 -4.39 0.54
C LEU A 139 7.36 -3.63 -0.60
N GLU A 140 6.66 -2.67 -1.21
CA GLU A 140 7.25 -1.85 -2.27
C GLU A 140 8.48 -1.07 -1.77
N ALA A 141 8.39 -0.43 -0.62
CA ALA A 141 9.48 0.35 -0.04
C ALA A 141 10.71 -0.52 0.30
N GLY A 142 10.50 -1.71 0.87
CA GLY A 142 11.58 -2.64 1.18
C GLY A 142 12.22 -3.26 -0.07
N LEU A 143 11.42 -3.65 -1.08
CA LEU A 143 11.94 -4.12 -2.37
C LEU A 143 12.78 -3.04 -3.07
N ARG A 144 12.31 -1.78 -3.03
CA ARG A 144 13.07 -0.63 -3.56
C ARG A 144 14.39 -0.44 -2.84
N LYS A 145 14.42 -0.60 -1.52
CA LYS A 145 15.66 -0.55 -0.72
C LYS A 145 16.63 -1.66 -1.09
N VAL A 146 16.16 -2.89 -1.21
CA VAL A 146 16.99 -4.03 -1.66
C VAL A 146 17.55 -3.74 -3.05
N PHE A 147 16.71 -3.34 -4.00
CA PHE A 147 17.13 -3.00 -5.35
C PHE A 147 18.19 -1.89 -5.36
N ALA A 148 17.94 -0.78 -4.66
CA ALA A 148 18.87 0.36 -4.61
C ALA A 148 20.22 -0.02 -3.99
N THR A 149 20.22 -0.91 -3.00
CA THR A 149 21.43 -1.39 -2.33
C THR A 149 22.23 -2.32 -3.23
N VAL A 150 21.58 -3.35 -3.80
CA VAL A 150 22.23 -4.35 -4.66
C VAL A 150 22.79 -3.73 -5.94
N ASN A 151 22.10 -2.74 -6.49
CA ASN A 151 22.51 -2.06 -7.72
C ASN A 151 23.32 -0.78 -7.48
N ALA A 152 23.78 -0.52 -6.25
CA ALA A 152 24.57 0.65 -5.88
C ALA A 152 23.99 2.00 -6.37
N CYS A 153 22.67 2.17 -6.28
CA CYS A 153 21.94 3.32 -6.79
C CYS A 153 21.04 3.95 -5.71
N PRO A 154 21.61 4.58 -4.68
CA PRO A 154 20.87 5.07 -3.52
C PRO A 154 19.81 6.13 -3.87
N SER A 155 20.00 6.90 -4.95
CA SER A 155 19.01 7.86 -5.45
C SER A 155 17.68 7.21 -5.82
N ARG A 156 17.71 5.96 -6.32
CA ARG A 156 16.50 5.20 -6.69
C ARG A 156 15.64 4.77 -5.51
N LEU A 157 16.12 4.95 -4.27
CA LEU A 157 15.28 4.78 -3.09
C LEU A 157 14.21 5.88 -2.97
N LEU A 158 14.53 7.09 -3.44
CA LEU A 158 13.67 8.28 -3.32
C LEU A 158 13.06 8.72 -4.66
N THR A 159 13.52 8.16 -5.77
CA THR A 159 13.05 8.52 -7.12
C THR A 159 12.73 7.27 -7.93
N ALA A 160 11.56 7.25 -8.56
CA ALA A 160 11.33 6.36 -9.70
C ALA A 160 12.20 6.80 -10.89
N GLU A 161 12.68 5.84 -11.69
CA GLU A 161 13.52 6.13 -12.85
C GLU A 161 12.72 6.90 -13.92
N VAL A 162 13.28 8.00 -14.44
CA VAL A 162 12.65 8.87 -15.45
C VAL A 162 12.31 8.12 -16.75
N ARG A 163 12.97 6.99 -17.02
CA ARG A 163 12.77 6.14 -18.21
C ARG A 163 12.10 4.79 -17.94
N ALA A 164 12.06 4.33 -16.69
CA ALA A 164 11.31 3.14 -16.35
C ALA A 164 9.97 3.57 -15.79
N LEU A 165 8.97 3.55 -16.67
CA LEU A 165 7.58 3.31 -16.28
C LEU A 165 7.54 1.97 -15.51
N VAL A 166 7.86 1.99 -14.21
CA VAL A 166 7.47 0.90 -13.32
C VAL A 166 6.02 1.13 -12.95
N ALA A 167 5.17 0.97 -13.96
CA ALA A 167 3.77 0.64 -13.86
C ALA A 167 3.56 -0.74 -14.49
N GLY A 168 4.38 -1.72 -14.09
CA GLY A 168 3.94 -3.12 -14.05
C GLY A 168 3.47 -3.34 -12.62
N VAL A 169 2.21 -3.19 -12.28
CA VAL A 169 1.03 -3.83 -12.86
C VAL A 169 -0.10 -2.80 -12.96
N CYS A 170 -0.61 -2.56 -14.17
CA CYS A 170 -1.89 -1.88 -14.40
C CYS A 170 -2.88 -2.84 -15.03
#